data_AF-A0A4U9HMJ6-F1
#
_entry.id   AF-A0A4U9HMJ6-F1
#
_cell.length_a   1.000
_cell.length_b   1.000
_cell.length_c   1.000
_cell.angle_alpha   90.00
_cell.angle_beta   90.00
_cell.angle_gamma   90.00
#
_symmetry.space_group_name_H-M   'P 1'
#
loop_
_entity.id
_entity.type
_entity.pdbx_description
1 polymer ?
#
loop_
_entity_poly.entity_id
_entity_poly.type
_entity_poly.pdbx_seq_one_letter_code
_entity_poly.pdbx_strand_id
1 'polypeptide(L)'
;MVRAIRLGLEGVDLKLEQAARTLGAGRWRVFMTITLPLTLPGIIVGTVLAFARSLGEFGATITFVSNIPGETRTIPSAMYTLIQTPGGEGAAARLCILSIVLAMASLLVSEWLARLSRERMGK
;
A
#
# COMPACT_ATOMS: atom_id res chain seq x y z
N MET A 1 -1.91 5.95 -3.54
CA MET A 1 -2.92 5.80 -2.48
C MET A 1 -4.21 6.57 -2.76
N VAL A 2 -4.23 7.91 -2.67
CA VAL A 2 -5.47 8.73 -2.75
C VAL A 2 -6.32 8.42 -3.99
N ARG A 3 -5.71 8.31 -5.16
CA ARG A 3 -6.44 7.96 -6.40
C ARG A 3 -7.14 6.60 -6.33
N ALA A 4 -6.49 5.59 -5.76
CA ALA A 4 -7.06 4.24 -5.62
C ALA A 4 -8.24 4.23 -4.63
N ILE A 5 -8.13 4.97 -3.54
CA ILE A 5 -9.22 5.15 -2.57
C ILE A 5 -10.40 5.88 -3.22
N ARG A 6 -10.13 6.96 -3.99
CA ARG A 6 -11.17 7.71 -4.71
C ARG A 6 -11.93 6.84 -5.70
N LEU A 7 -11.23 6.00 -6.47
CA LEU A 7 -11.87 5.04 -7.38
C LEU A 7 -12.74 4.01 -6.62
N GLY A 8 -12.30 3.57 -5.44
CA GLY A 8 -13.11 2.72 -4.58
C GLY A 8 -14.39 3.40 -4.10
N LEU A 9 -14.30 4.68 -3.70
CA LEU A 9 -15.45 5.49 -3.29
C LEU A 9 -16.42 5.76 -4.45
N GLU A 10 -15.90 6.08 -5.64
CA GLU A 10 -16.70 6.30 -6.84
C GLU A 10 -17.45 5.03 -7.29
N GLY A 11 -16.96 3.85 -6.92
CA GLY A 11 -17.63 2.57 -7.16
C GLY A 11 -18.76 2.22 -6.18
N VAL A 12 -18.95 3.00 -5.10
CA VAL A 12 -20.03 2.75 -4.13
C VAL A 12 -21.35 3.29 -4.67
N ASP A 13 -22.39 2.43 -4.72
CA ASP A 13 -23.74 2.88 -5.09
C ASP A 13 -24.34 3.75 -3.98
N LEU A 14 -24.52 5.04 -4.28
CA LEU A 14 -25.16 6.03 -3.41
C LEU A 14 -26.55 5.61 -2.93
N LYS A 15 -27.26 4.76 -3.68
CA LYS A 15 -28.58 4.24 -3.27
C LYS A 15 -28.52 3.42 -1.99
N LEU A 16 -27.44 2.67 -1.76
CA LEU A 16 -27.25 1.90 -0.53
C LEU A 16 -27.15 2.82 0.69
N GLU A 17 -26.40 3.92 0.56
CA GLU A 17 -26.28 4.93 1.61
C GLU A 17 -27.61 5.65 1.87
N GLN A 18 -28.34 6.00 0.81
CA GLN A 18 -29.65 6.64 0.91
C GLN A 18 -30.68 5.73 1.59
N ALA A 19 -30.73 4.45 1.23
CA ALA A 19 -31.62 3.46 1.86
C ALA A 19 -31.32 3.27 3.34
N ALA A 20 -30.03 3.26 3.73
CA ALA A 20 -29.69 3.19 5.15
C ALA A 20 -30.11 4.46 5.91
N ARG A 21 -30.02 5.64 5.29
CA ARG A 21 -30.49 6.90 5.89
C ARG A 21 -32.00 6.94 6.06
N THR A 22 -32.78 6.41 5.11
CA THR A 22 -34.25 6.34 5.25
C THR A 22 -34.68 5.40 6.37
N LEU A 23 -33.87 4.37 6.68
CA LEU A 23 -34.04 3.48 7.84
C LEU A 23 -33.54 4.10 9.16
N GLY A 24 -33.17 5.39 9.18
CA GLY A 24 -32.74 6.10 10.38
C GLY A 24 -31.26 5.92 10.74
N ALA A 25 -30.43 5.34 9.86
CA ALA A 25 -28.99 5.25 10.12
C ALA A 25 -28.32 6.62 10.04
N GLY A 26 -27.65 7.02 11.12
CA GLY A 26 -26.82 8.23 11.16
C GLY A 26 -25.59 8.14 10.25
N ARG A 27 -24.99 9.29 9.92
CA ARG A 27 -23.85 9.42 8.98
C ARG A 27 -22.68 8.48 9.31
N TRP A 28 -22.32 8.37 10.59
CA TRP A 28 -21.24 7.48 11.05
C TRP A 28 -21.57 5.99 10.86
N ARG A 29 -22.83 5.61 11.07
CA ARG A 29 -23.27 4.22 10.88
C ARG A 29 -23.18 3.83 9.41
N VAL A 30 -23.73 4.67 8.52
CA VAL A 30 -23.65 4.47 7.06
C VAL A 30 -22.21 4.33 6.59
N PHE A 31 -21.32 5.21 7.05
CA PHE A 31 -19.90 5.14 6.71
C PHE A 31 -19.26 3.81 7.15
N MET A 32 -19.44 3.41 8.41
CA MET A 32 -18.82 2.18 8.94
C MET A 32 -19.42 0.89 8.37
N THR A 33 -20.72 0.88 8.03
CA THR A 33 -21.42 -0.35 7.61
C THR A 33 -21.57 -0.51 6.11
N ILE A 34 -21.45 0.58 5.33
CA ILE A 34 -21.65 0.57 3.87
C ILE A 34 -20.41 1.12 3.16
N THR A 35 -20.13 2.41 3.32
CA THR A 35 -19.08 3.08 2.53
C THR A 35 -17.71 2.46 2.75
N LEU A 36 -17.29 2.28 4.01
CA LEU A 36 -15.99 1.74 4.38
C LEU A 36 -15.78 0.29 3.91
N PRO A 37 -16.67 -0.68 4.19
CA PRO A 37 -16.49 -2.06 3.73
C PRO A 37 -16.51 -2.18 2.20
N LEU A 38 -17.34 -1.40 1.50
CA LEU A 38 -17.38 -1.40 0.02
C LEU A 38 -16.14 -0.75 -0.60
N THR A 39 -15.54 0.25 0.06
CA THR A 39 -14.31 0.93 -0.40
C THR A 39 -13.04 0.18 0.00
N LEU A 40 -13.13 -0.75 0.97
CA LEU A 40 -12.00 -1.51 1.51
C LEU A 40 -11.06 -2.12 0.45
N PRO A 41 -11.53 -2.76 -0.64
CA PRO A 41 -10.62 -3.24 -1.68
C PRO A 41 -9.78 -2.13 -2.32
N GLY A 42 -10.37 -0.95 -2.56
CA GLY A 42 -9.64 0.21 -3.08
C GLY A 42 -8.61 0.75 -2.09
N ILE A 43 -8.90 0.71 -0.79
CA ILE A 43 -7.94 1.07 0.28
C ILE A 43 -6.77 0.10 0.30
N ILE A 44 -7.03 -1.21 0.27
CA ILE A 44 -5.98 -2.24 0.29
C ILE A 44 -5.03 -2.06 -0.90
N VAL A 45 -5.57 -1.95 -2.11
CA VAL A 45 -4.76 -1.72 -3.32
C VAL A 45 -3.97 -0.41 -3.20
N GLY A 46 -4.61 0.65 -2.73
CA GLY A 46 -3.98 1.96 -2.55
C GLY A 46 -2.81 1.94 -1.57
N THR A 47 -2.94 1.20 -0.47
CA THR A 47 -1.92 1.05 0.58
C THR A 47 -0.76 0.20 0.08
N VAL A 48 -1.02 -0.93 -0.57
CA VAL A 48 0.03 -1.80 -1.12
C VAL A 48 0.85 -1.07 -2.18
N LEU A 49 0.21 -0.39 -3.12
CA LEU A 49 0.94 0.38 -4.15
C LEU A 49 1.77 1.50 -3.52
N ALA A 50 1.30 2.13 -2.44
CA ALA A 50 2.07 3.12 -1.71
C ALA A 50 3.27 2.50 -0.99
N PHE A 51 3.11 1.33 -0.38
CA PHE A 51 4.18 0.57 0.23
C PHE A 51 5.25 0.15 -0.80
N ALA A 52 4.83 -0.41 -1.94
CA ALA A 52 5.71 -0.76 -3.04
C ALA A 52 6.50 0.46 -3.55
N ARG A 53 5.84 1.63 -3.65
CA ARG A 53 6.51 2.90 -3.95
C ARG A 53 7.56 3.26 -2.90
N SER A 54 7.21 3.15 -1.62
CA SER A 54 8.12 3.50 -0.52
C SER A 54 9.39 2.64 -0.47
N LEU A 55 9.33 1.38 -0.91
CA LEU A 55 10.52 0.52 -1.02
C LEU A 55 11.55 1.06 -2.02
N GLY A 56 11.11 1.84 -3.02
CA GLY A 56 11.98 2.50 -3.98
C GLY A 56 12.40 3.91 -3.57
N GLU A 57 11.91 4.42 -2.43
CA GLU A 57 12.28 5.75 -1.97
C GLU A 57 13.68 5.74 -1.38
N PHE A 58 14.59 6.40 -2.11
CA PHE A 58 15.98 6.60 -1.72
C PHE A 58 16.30 8.09 -1.57
N GLY A 59 15.94 8.89 -2.59
CA GLY A 59 16.32 10.30 -2.69
C GLY A 59 15.77 11.15 -1.55
N ALA A 60 14.48 11.06 -1.26
CA ALA A 60 13.88 11.83 -0.18
C ALA A 60 14.51 11.47 1.18
N THR A 61 14.74 10.18 1.45
CA THR A 61 15.30 9.72 2.72
C THR A 61 16.74 10.19 2.92
N ILE A 62 17.61 10.01 1.92
CA ILE A 62 19.02 10.39 2.05
C ILE A 62 19.17 11.91 2.19
N THR A 63 18.34 12.70 1.50
CA THR A 63 18.40 14.16 1.54
C THR A 63 17.95 14.75 2.86
N PHE A 64 16.89 14.21 3.48
CA PHE A 64 16.30 14.80 4.70
C PHE A 64 16.73 14.13 6.00
N VAL A 65 17.03 12.84 5.98
CA VAL A 65 17.29 12.03 7.18
C VAL A 65 18.73 11.51 7.23
N SER A 66 19.49 11.64 6.13
CA SER A 66 20.83 11.07 5.97
C SER A 66 20.82 9.53 6.09
N ASN A 67 21.99 8.91 6.17
CA ASN A 67 22.17 7.45 6.31
C ASN A 67 23.03 7.12 7.52
N ILE A 68 22.42 7.10 8.70
CA ILE A 68 23.08 6.76 9.96
C ILE A 68 22.94 5.24 10.18
N PRO A 69 24.06 4.48 10.23
CA PRO A 69 24.02 3.05 10.54
C PRO A 69 23.29 2.78 11.86
N GLY A 70 22.31 1.88 11.84
CA GLY A 70 21.60 1.45 13.06
C GLY A 70 20.43 2.34 13.51
N GLU A 71 20.28 3.52 12.92
CA GLU A 71 19.19 4.45 13.28
C GLU A 71 18.23 4.72 12.11
N THR A 72 18.75 5.21 10.98
CA THR A 72 17.94 5.72 9.86
C THR A 72 18.15 4.98 8.55
N ARG A 73 18.89 3.86 8.61
CA ARG A 73 19.27 3.08 7.43
C ARG A 73 18.10 2.27 6.88
N THR A 74 17.77 2.50 5.62
CA THR A 74 16.78 1.74 4.84
C THR A 74 17.48 0.78 3.89
N ILE A 75 16.72 -0.16 3.31
CA ILE A 75 17.27 -1.11 2.32
C ILE A 75 17.91 -0.37 1.13
N PRO A 76 17.27 0.65 0.51
CA PRO A 76 17.87 1.40 -0.59
C PRO A 76 19.15 2.15 -0.19
N SER A 77 19.18 2.79 0.98
CA SER A 77 20.38 3.51 1.43
C SER A 77 21.53 2.57 1.79
N ALA A 78 21.23 1.38 2.33
CA ALA A 78 22.21 0.32 2.55
C ALA A 78 22.79 -0.21 1.23
N MET A 79 21.94 -0.48 0.23
CA MET A 79 22.39 -0.89 -1.10
C MET A 79 23.34 0.12 -1.73
N TYR A 80 23.00 1.42 -1.65
CA TYR A 80 23.83 2.50 -2.16
C TYR A 80 25.23 2.50 -1.52
N THR A 81 25.31 2.40 -0.19
CA THR A 81 26.61 2.32 0.52
C THR A 81 27.41 1.07 0.15
N LEU A 82 26.75 -0.08 0.01
CA LEU A 82 27.42 -1.34 -0.31
C LEU A 82 28.01 -1.35 -1.72
N ILE A 83 27.33 -0.74 -2.70
CA ILE A 83 27.85 -0.61 -4.07
C ILE A 83 29.09 0.28 -4.12
N GLN A 84 29.21 1.26 -3.22
CA GLN A 84 30.40 2.12 -3.12
C GLN A 84 31.56 1.48 -2.37
N THR A 85 31.32 0.36 -1.67
CA THR A 85 32.34 -0.32 -0.88
C THR A 85 32.99 -1.41 -1.74
N PRO A 86 34.33 -1.43 -1.88
CA PRO A 86 35.03 -2.51 -2.59
C PRO A 86 34.64 -3.89 -2.04
N GLY A 87 34.18 -4.80 -2.90
CA GLY A 87 33.72 -6.13 -2.51
C GLY A 87 32.29 -6.20 -1.93
N GLY A 88 31.56 -5.09 -1.87
CA GLY A 88 30.18 -5.02 -1.35
C GLY A 88 29.09 -5.49 -2.33
N GLU A 89 29.45 -5.76 -3.58
CA GLU A 89 28.53 -6.12 -4.68
C GLU A 89 27.66 -7.33 -4.35
N GLY A 90 28.23 -8.37 -3.74
CA GLY A 90 27.50 -9.57 -3.35
C GLY A 90 26.44 -9.30 -2.28
N ALA A 91 26.72 -8.40 -1.33
CA ALA A 91 25.75 -8.00 -0.31
C ALA A 91 24.66 -7.10 -0.91
N ALA A 92 25.03 -6.18 -1.80
CA ALA A 92 24.08 -5.34 -2.53
C ALA A 92 23.11 -6.17 -3.39
N ALA A 93 23.61 -7.21 -4.08
CA ALA A 93 22.80 -8.12 -4.87
C ALA A 93 21.77 -8.87 -4.02
N ARG A 94 22.13 -9.32 -2.80
CA ARG A 94 21.19 -9.97 -1.88
C ARG A 94 20.06 -9.04 -1.45
N LEU A 95 20.38 -7.78 -1.11
CA LEU A 95 19.38 -6.78 -0.77
C LEU A 95 18.49 -6.41 -1.97
N CYS A 96 19.04 -6.40 -3.19
CA CYS A 96 18.28 -6.22 -4.41
C CYS A 96 17.22 -7.32 -4.59
N ILE A 97 17.66 -8.59 -4.51
CA ILE A 97 16.77 -9.75 -4.60
C ILE A 97 15.70 -9.71 -3.51
N LEU A 98 16.08 -9.39 -2.27
CA LEU A 98 15.12 -9.25 -1.17
C LEU A 98 14.07 -8.17 -1.45
N SER A 99 14.49 -7.03 -2.00
CA SER A 99 13.58 -5.92 -2.35
C SER A 99 12.62 -6.32 -3.47
N ILE A 100 13.09 -7.04 -4.48
CA ILE A 100 12.28 -7.58 -5.57
C ILE A 100 11.24 -8.57 -5.01
N VAL A 101 11.67 -9.50 -4.16
CA VAL A 101 10.78 -10.49 -3.53
C VAL A 101 9.71 -9.80 -2.68
N LEU A 102 10.08 -8.79 -1.88
CA LEU A 102 9.13 -8.02 -1.07
C LEU A 102 8.12 -7.26 -1.94
N ALA A 103 8.58 -6.62 -3.02
CA ALA A 103 7.71 -5.91 -3.96
C ALA A 103 6.73 -6.87 -4.65
N MET A 104 7.22 -7.99 -5.15
CA MET A 104 6.41 -9.04 -5.79
C MET A 104 5.39 -9.64 -4.82
N ALA A 105 5.81 -10.00 -3.60
CA ALA A 105 4.93 -10.54 -2.58
C ALA A 105 3.82 -9.55 -2.22
N SER A 106 4.16 -8.27 -2.06
CA SER A 106 3.19 -7.20 -1.80
C SER A 106 2.14 -7.11 -2.92
N LEU A 107 2.58 -7.09 -4.19
CA LEU A 107 1.69 -7.07 -5.35
C LEU A 107 0.76 -8.29 -5.39
N LEU A 108 1.30 -9.50 -5.17
CA LEU A 108 0.50 -10.74 -5.15
C LEU A 108 -0.56 -10.72 -4.04
N VAL A 109 -0.18 -10.27 -2.83
CA VAL A 109 -1.11 -10.13 -1.71
C VAL A 109 -2.21 -9.11 -2.03
N SER A 110 -1.86 -8.01 -2.68
CA SER A 110 -2.83 -6.99 -3.12
C SER A 110 -3.85 -7.57 -4.10
N GLU A 111 -3.38 -8.28 -5.13
CA GLU A 111 -4.27 -8.91 -6.10
C GLU A 111 -5.17 -9.95 -5.46
N TRP A 112 -4.62 -10.77 -4.55
CA TRP A 112 -5.37 -11.80 -3.85
C TRP A 112 -6.45 -11.21 -2.94
N LEU A 113 -6.11 -10.20 -2.14
CA LEU A 113 -7.08 -9.49 -1.28
C LEU A 113 -8.15 -8.77 -2.11
N ALA A 114 -7.77 -8.16 -3.23
CA ALA A 114 -8.71 -7.51 -4.15
C ALA A 114 -9.68 -8.52 -4.79
N ARG A 115 -9.21 -9.72 -5.14
CA ARG A 115 -10.05 -10.82 -5.65
C ARG A 115 -11.07 -11.27 -4.60
N LEU A 116 -10.61 -11.58 -3.38
CA LEU A 116 -11.49 -11.99 -2.28
C LEU A 116 -12.58 -10.96 -1.96
N SER A 117 -12.21 -9.68 -2.00
CA SER A 117 -13.18 -8.62 -1.74
C SER A 117 -14.22 -8.48 -2.85
N ARG A 118 -13.85 -8.71 -4.12
CA ARG A 118 -14.82 -8.72 -5.23
C ARG A 118 -15.80 -9.89 -5.10
N GLU A 119 -15.31 -11.06 -4.70
CA GLU A 119 -16.15 -12.25 -4.50
C GLU A 119 -17.16 -12.07 -3.37
N ARG A 120 -16.80 -11.32 -2.30
CA ARG A 120 -17.72 -10.99 -1.20
C ARG A 120 -18.78 -9.95 -1.54
N MET A 121 -18.57 -9.13 -2.58
CA MET A 121 -19.55 -8.10 -3.02
C MET A 121 -20.42 -8.55 -4.20
N GLY A 122 -20.14 -9.72 -4.78
CA GLY A 122 -20.89 -10.31 -5.90
C GLY A 122 -21.93 -11.38 -5.49
N LYS A 123 -22.27 -11.49 -4.20
CA LYS A 123 -23.35 -12.32 -3.69
C LYS A 123 -24.33 -11.48 -2.88
#